data_AF-A0A7T3T1C7-F1
#
_entry.id   AF-A0A7T3T1C7-F1
#
_cell.length_a   1.000
_cell.length_b   1.000
_cell.length_c   1.000
_cell.angle_alpha   90.00
_cell.angle_beta   90.00
_cell.angle_gamma   90.00
#
_symmetry.space_group_name_H-M   'P 1'
#
loop_
_entity.id
_entity.type
_entity.pdbx_description
1 polymer ?
#
loop_
_entity_poly.entity_id
_entity_poly.type
_entity_poly.pdbx_seq_one_letter_code
_entity_poly.pdbx_strand_id
1 'polypeptide(L)'
;MSSQSLFEKIVYFVVGTIFFGFYYLLMTEYFVVFPFSGVYIVLSVYFLIAILTFPRAGELLSTQSKDYVVSAKLLMPIAYIIGPVLLLMKKLEVDK
;
A
#
# COMPACT_ATOMS: atom_id res chain seq x y z
N MET A 1 20.35 10.59 -12.66
CA MET A 1 18.91 10.62 -12.30
C MET A 1 18.16 9.83 -13.35
N SER A 2 17.80 8.58 -13.08
CA SER A 2 16.89 7.83 -13.95
C SER A 2 15.49 8.29 -13.62
N SER A 3 14.99 9.26 -14.37
CA SER A 3 13.56 9.61 -14.36
C SER A 3 12.76 8.31 -14.47
N GLN A 4 11.97 7.96 -13.44
CA GLN A 4 11.02 6.85 -13.56
C GLN A 4 10.21 7.08 -14.84
N SER A 5 10.27 6.10 -15.74
CA SER A 5 9.53 6.17 -16.99
C SER A 5 8.05 6.34 -16.67
N LEU A 6 7.35 7.13 -17.49
CA LEU A 6 5.89 7.30 -17.39
C LEU A 6 5.18 5.94 -17.36
N PHE A 7 5.76 4.95 -18.04
CA PHE A 7 5.36 3.54 -17.99
C PHE A 7 5.42 2.93 -16.58
N GLU A 8 6.50 3.14 -15.83
CA GLU A 8 6.65 2.59 -14.48
C GLU A 8 5.62 3.19 -13.52
N LYS A 9 5.35 4.49 -13.63
CA LYS A 9 4.31 5.15 -12.82
C LYS A 9 2.92 4.58 -13.08
N ILE A 10 2.59 4.33 -14.36
CA ILE A 10 1.34 3.69 -14.76
C ILE A 10 1.28 2.27 -14.19
N VAL A 11 2.36 1.49 -14.30
CA VAL A 11 2.41 0.12 -13.75
C VAL A 11 2.17 0.14 -12.23
N TYR A 12 2.84 1.01 -11.47
CA TYR A 12 2.62 1.12 -10.03
C TYR A 12 1.18 1.51 -9.68
N PHE A 13 0.60 2.44 -10.44
CA PHE A 13 -0.79 2.86 -10.23
C PHE A 13 -1.78 1.72 -10.51
N VAL A 14 -1.61 0.98 -11.61
CA VAL A 14 -2.44 -0.18 -11.96
C VAL A 14 -2.32 -1.27 -10.90
N VAL A 15 -1.10 -1.59 -10.47
CA VAL A 15 -0.86 -2.59 -9.42
C VAL A 15 -1.54 -2.16 -8.10
N GLY A 16 -1.35 -0.92 -7.67
CA GLY A 16 -1.98 -0.40 -6.46
C GLY A 16 -3.52 -0.44 -6.52
N THR A 17 -4.09 -0.11 -7.69
CA THR A 17 -5.54 -0.20 -7.95
C THR A 17 -6.04 -1.64 -7.87
N ILE A 18 -5.31 -2.61 -8.42
CA ILE A 18 -5.67 -4.04 -8.33
C ILE A 18 -5.71 -4.48 -6.87
N PHE A 19 -4.67 -4.16 -6.08
CA PHE A 19 -4.66 -4.52 -4.66
C PHE A 19 -5.76 -3.81 -3.87
N PHE A 20 -6.09 -2.56 -4.20
CA PHE A 20 -7.24 -1.88 -3.58
C PHE A 20 -8.56 -2.56 -3.94
N GLY A 21 -8.73 -3.03 -5.17
CA GLY A 21 -9.86 -3.85 -5.59
C GLY A 21 -9.98 -5.14 -4.77
N PHE A 22 -8.86 -5.84 -4.55
CA PHE A 22 -8.85 -7.02 -3.67
C PHE A 22 -9.22 -6.67 -2.23
N TYR A 23 -8.70 -5.57 -1.67
CA TYR A 23 -9.08 -5.10 -0.35
C TYR A 23 -10.59 -4.79 -0.28
N TYR A 24 -11.13 -4.08 -1.28
CA TYR A 24 -12.55 -3.74 -1.34
C TYR A 24 -13.41 -5.00 -1.34
N LEU A 25 -13.11 -5.96 -2.23
CA LEU A 25 -13.82 -7.24 -2.29
C LEU A 25 -13.69 -8.04 -1.00
N LEU A 26 -12.51 -8.07 -0.38
CA LEU A 26 -12.32 -8.73 0.91
C LEU A 26 -13.24 -8.11 1.98
N MET A 27 -13.32 -6.78 2.03
CA MET A 27 -14.17 -6.09 3.00
C MET A 27 -15.66 -6.31 2.74
N THR A 28 -16.10 -6.28 1.48
CA THR A 28 -17.52 -6.42 1.14
C THR A 28 -18.00 -7.87 1.13
N GLU A 29 -17.22 -8.80 0.58
CA GLU A 29 -17.64 -10.19 0.38
C GLU A 29 -17.33 -11.07 1.60
N TYR A 30 -16.15 -10.90 2.21
CA TYR A 30 -15.73 -11.76 3.32
C TYR A 30 -16.14 -11.18 4.68
N PHE A 31 -15.85 -9.90 4.91
CA PHE A 31 -16.18 -9.25 6.18
C PHE A 31 -17.58 -8.63 6.22
N VAL A 32 -18.27 -8.53 5.07
CA VAL A 32 -19.63 -7.98 4.94
C VAL A 32 -19.76 -6.58 5.56
N VAL A 33 -18.71 -5.78 5.40
CA VAL A 33 -18.64 -4.39 5.89
C VAL A 33 -18.37 -3.43 4.75
N PHE A 34 -18.93 -2.22 4.87
CA PHE A 34 -18.64 -1.18 3.90
C PHE A 34 -17.26 -0.56 4.21
N PRO A 35 -16.26 -0.67 3.32
CA PRO A 35 -14.89 -0.24 3.61
C PRO A 35 -14.76 1.28 3.80
N PHE A 36 -15.76 2.07 3.41
CA PHE A 36 -15.77 3.52 3.64
C PHE A 36 -16.68 3.95 4.80
N SER A 37 -17.13 3.04 5.66
CA SER A 37 -17.87 3.39 6.89
C SER A 37 -17.05 3.17 8.15
N GLY A 38 -17.38 3.96 9.18
CA GLY A 38 -16.85 3.81 10.53
C GLY A 38 -15.33 3.83 10.59
N VAL A 39 -14.74 2.88 11.33
CA VAL A 39 -13.29 2.79 11.54
C VAL A 39 -12.54 2.28 10.29
N TYR A 40 -13.22 1.57 9.39
CA TYR A 40 -12.61 0.97 8.20
C TYR A 40 -12.20 2.00 7.14
N ILE A 41 -12.77 3.21 7.19
CA ILE A 41 -12.38 4.32 6.31
C ILE A 41 -10.88 4.63 6.41
N VAL A 42 -10.27 4.42 7.58
CA VAL A 42 -8.85 4.63 7.81
C VAL A 42 -8.01 3.72 6.92
N LEU A 43 -8.41 2.45 6.77
CA LEU A 43 -7.75 1.49 5.88
C LEU A 43 -7.91 1.90 4.43
N SER A 44 -9.12 2.29 4.04
CA SER A 44 -9.41 2.73 2.66
C SER A 44 -8.59 3.96 2.28
N VAL A 45 -8.49 4.95 3.17
CA VAL A 45 -7.66 6.14 2.98
C VAL A 45 -6.17 5.77 2.93
N TYR A 46 -5.71 4.85 3.77
CA TYR A 46 -4.34 4.35 3.72
C TYR A 46 -4.02 3.75 2.34
N PHE A 47 -4.86 2.87 1.82
CA PHE A 47 -4.66 2.27 0.50
C PHE A 47 -4.62 3.33 -0.60
N LEU A 48 -5.54 4.31 -0.59
CA LEU A 48 -5.54 5.41 -1.56
C LEU A 48 -4.25 6.25 -1.50
N ILE A 49 -3.79 6.62 -0.31
CA ILE A 49 -2.54 7.35 -0.13
C ILE A 49 -1.36 6.52 -0.60
N ALA A 50 -1.35 5.22 -0.31
CA ALA A 50 -0.31 4.30 -0.71
C ALA A 50 -0.21 4.21 -2.25
N ILE A 51 -1.33 4.11 -2.99
CA ILE A 51 -1.32 4.15 -4.47
C ILE A 51 -0.62 5.40 -5.00
N LEU A 52 -0.91 6.57 -4.40
CA LEU A 52 -0.36 7.86 -4.85
C LEU A 52 1.13 8.03 -4.47
N THR A 53 1.53 7.48 -3.33
CA THR A 53 2.91 7.61 -2.83
C THR A 53 3.85 6.50 -3.31
N PHE A 54 3.30 5.39 -3.84
CA PHE A 54 4.05 4.25 -4.36
C PHE A 54 5.15 4.58 -5.36
N PRO A 55 4.91 5.41 -6.39
CA PRO A 55 5.96 5.77 -7.35
C PRO A 55 7.14 6.47 -6.66
N ARG A 56 6.83 7.39 -5.72
CA ARG A 56 7.81 8.18 -4.98
C ARG A 56 8.58 7.32 -3.98
N ALA A 57 7.91 6.37 -3.32
CA ALA A 57 8.52 5.39 -2.43
C ALA A 57 9.44 4.44 -3.21
N GLY A 58 9.05 3.99 -4.40
CA GLY A 58 9.88 3.16 -5.27
C GLY A 58 11.15 3.87 -5.73
N GLU A 59 11.09 5.17 -6.01
CA GLU A 59 12.26 5.97 -6.35
C GLU A 59 13.23 6.09 -5.17
N LEU A 60 12.74 6.48 -3.98
CA LEU A 60 13.49 6.56 -2.73
C LEU A 60 14.15 5.22 -2.35
N LEU A 61 13.36 4.14 -2.40
CA LEU A 61 13.85 2.80 -2.08
C LEU A 61 14.87 2.34 -3.12
N SER A 62 14.70 2.62 -4.42
CA SER A 62 15.69 2.27 -5.44
C SER A 62 17.03 2.98 -5.25
N THR A 63 17.02 4.18 -4.67
CA THR A 63 18.25 4.93 -4.37
C THR A 63 18.98 4.37 -3.14
N GLN A 64 18.23 3.86 -2.16
CA GLN A 64 18.79 3.28 -0.93
C GLN A 64 19.02 1.77 -1.01
N SER A 65 18.36 1.05 -1.92
CA SER A 65 18.43 -0.41 -2.04
C SER A 65 19.66 -0.91 -2.80
N LYS A 66 20.62 -0.05 -3.16
CA LYS A 66 21.90 -0.51 -3.73
C LYS A 66 22.66 -1.43 -2.77
N ASP A 67 22.42 -1.30 -1.47
CA ASP A 67 23.10 -2.07 -0.41
C ASP A 67 22.22 -3.16 0.23
N TYR A 68 20.96 -3.34 -0.22
CA TYR A 68 20.04 -4.30 0.37
C TYR A 68 19.83 -5.53 -0.52
N VAL A 69 19.88 -6.72 0.08
CA VAL A 69 19.69 -8.03 -0.59
C VAL A 69 18.28 -8.18 -1.20
N VAL A 70 17.31 -7.42 -0.70
CA VAL A 70 15.92 -7.45 -1.16
C VAL A 70 15.66 -6.24 -2.06
N SER A 71 15.32 -6.48 -3.33
CA SER A 71 15.04 -5.39 -4.26
C SER A 71 13.80 -4.59 -3.84
N ALA A 72 13.83 -3.27 -4.07
CA ALA A 72 12.71 -2.35 -3.81
C ALA A 72 11.38 -2.82 -4.44
N LYS A 73 11.45 -3.54 -5.57
CA LYS A 73 10.29 -4.12 -6.26
C LYS A 73 9.55 -5.17 -5.42
N LEU A 74 10.26 -5.85 -4.51
CA LEU A 74 9.70 -6.89 -3.63
C LEU A 74 9.25 -6.32 -2.28
N LEU A 75 9.96 -5.32 -1.77
CA LEU A 75 9.63 -4.63 -0.51
C LEU A 75 8.34 -3.81 -0.60
N MET A 76 8.06 -3.19 -1.74
CA MET A 76 6.86 -2.36 -1.92
C MET A 76 5.54 -3.14 -1.74
N PRO A 77 5.29 -4.26 -2.45
CA PRO A 77 4.08 -5.06 -2.23
C PRO A 77 3.95 -5.57 -0.78
N ILE A 78 5.07 -5.95 -0.16
CA ILE A 78 5.10 -6.39 1.24
C ILE A 78 4.66 -5.25 2.17
N ALA A 79 5.21 -4.04 1.99
CA ALA A 79 4.83 -2.88 2.77
C ALA A 79 3.34 -2.50 2.57
N TYR A 80 2.80 -2.69 1.37
CA TYR A 80 1.39 -2.45 1.06
C TYR A 80 0.44 -3.38 1.80
N ILE A 81 0.83 -4.64 1.97
CA ILE A 81 0.02 -5.67 2.64
C ILE A 81 0.18 -5.59 4.15
N ILE A 82 1.40 -5.37 4.64
CA ILE A 82 1.72 -5.37 6.08
C ILE A 82 1.40 -4.03 6.73
N GLY A 83 1.53 -2.91 6.02
CA GLY A 83 1.28 -1.56 6.54
C GLY A 83 -0.11 -1.35 7.17
N PRO A 84 -1.21 -1.80 6.53
CA PRO A 84 -2.54 -1.73 7.13
C PRO A 84 -2.66 -2.58 8.40
N VAL A 85 -2.03 -3.75 8.44
CA VAL A 85 -2.02 -4.65 9.62
C VAL A 85 -1.28 -4.01 10.79
N LEU A 86 -0.12 -3.40 10.55
CA LEU A 86 0.64 -2.66 11.56
C LEU A 86 -0.14 -1.44 12.09
N LEU A 87 -0.83 -0.72 11.20
CA LEU A 87 -1.68 0.40 11.58
C LEU A 87 -2.83 -0.03 12.49
N LEU A 88 -3.47 -1.16 12.20
CA LEU A 88 -4.54 -1.73 13.04
C LEU A 88 -4.01 -2.20 14.39
N MET A 89 -2.88 -2.93 14.41
CA MET A 89 -2.23 -3.40 15.65
C MET A 89 -1.90 -2.24 16.57
N LYS A 90 -1.29 -1.17 16.04
CA LYS A 90 -0.94 0.02 16.84
C LYS A 90 -2.18 0.71 17.40
N LYS A 91 -3.28 0.76 16.65
CA LYS A 91 -4.53 1.37 17.14
C LYS A 91 -5.19 0.51 18.24
N LEU A 92 -5.06 -0.82 18.16
CA LEU A 92 -5.51 -1.77 19.18
C LEU A 92 -4.65 -1.74 20.47
N GLU A 93 -3.36 -1.43 20.36
CA GLU A 93 -2.47 -1.24 21.53
C GLU A 93 -2.71 0.08 22.25
N VAL A 94 -3.11 1.14 21.54
CA VAL A 94 -3.37 2.47 22.12
C VAL A 94 -4.70 2.53 22.89
N ASP A 95 -5.60 1.55 22.67
CA ASP A 95 -6.89 1.41 23.35
C ASP A 95 -6.84 0.47 24.60
N LYS A 96 -5.65 0.00 25.00
CA LYS A 96 -5.42 -0.78 26.24
C LYS A 96 -4.75 0.07 27.32
#